data_AF-A0A6A4Z5R3-F1
#
_entry.id   AF-A0A6A4Z5R3-F1
#
_cell.length_a   1.000
_cell.length_b   1.000
_cell.length_c   1.000
_cell.angle_alpha   90.00
_cell.angle_beta   90.00
_cell.angle_gamma   90.00
#
_symmetry.space_group_name_H-M   'P 1'
#
loop_
_entity.id
_entity.type
_entity.pdbx_description
1 polymer ?
#
loop_
_entity_poly.entity_id
_entity_poly.type
_entity_poly.pdbx_seq_one_letter_code
_entity_poly.pdbx_strand_id
1 'polypeptide(L)'
;DIFSFGIILSELDTHQLPYSDLTNAKGNALTDTAIMAAVMRGELQPTFRSDAQPWLVDFAKKCIDTDPLNRPTAMEAAYFLRMMLVELMKNIP
;
A
#
# COMPACT_ATOMS: atom_id res chain seq x y z
N ASP A 1 8.50 9.21 1.02
CA ASP A 1 8.53 8.89 2.46
C ASP A 1 7.94 7.49 2.68
N ILE A 2 7.62 7.09 3.92
CA ILE A 2 7.07 5.76 4.21
C ILE A 2 5.62 5.61 3.72
N PHE A 3 4.85 6.69 3.72
CA PHE A 3 3.49 6.66 3.17
C PHE A 3 3.55 6.41 1.66
N SER A 4 4.34 7.20 0.92
CA SER A 4 4.51 7.01 -0.51
C SER A 4 5.10 5.63 -0.85
N PHE A 5 5.93 5.08 0.03
CA PHE A 5 6.43 3.71 -0.13
C PHE A 5 5.31 2.67 -0.03
N GLY A 6 4.42 2.78 0.95
CA GLY A 6 3.25 1.90 1.05
C GLY A 6 2.32 1.99 -0.16
N ILE A 7 2.16 3.18 -0.76
CA ILE A 7 1.44 3.35 -2.04
C ILE A 7 2.15 2.60 -3.18
N ILE A 8 3.47 2.75 -3.32
CA ILE A 8 4.25 2.03 -4.33
C ILE A 8 4.13 0.51 -4.18
N LEU A 9 4.02 -0.02 -2.95
CA LEU A 9 3.81 -1.46 -2.76
C LEU A 9 2.48 -1.95 -3.36
N SER A 10 1.42 -1.14 -3.31
CA SER A 10 0.15 -1.47 -3.98
C SER A 10 0.25 -1.41 -5.50
N GLU A 11 0.98 -0.44 -6.04
CA GLU A 11 1.25 -0.33 -7.48
C GLU A 11 2.08 -1.51 -7.98
N LEU A 12 3.09 -1.95 -7.22
CA LEU A 12 3.90 -3.12 -7.54
C LEU A 12 3.10 -4.43 -7.50
N ASP A 13 2.17 -4.57 -6.54
CA ASP A 13 1.32 -5.76 -6.47
C ASP A 13 0.31 -5.82 -7.62
N THR A 14 -0.35 -4.69 -7.91
CA THR A 14 -1.43 -4.63 -8.91
C THR A 14 -0.96 -4.37 -10.34
N HIS A 15 0.25 -3.83 -10.52
CA HIS A 15 0.73 -3.26 -11.79
C HIS A 15 -0.17 -2.14 -12.34
N GLN A 16 -0.93 -1.46 -11.46
CA GLN A 16 -1.83 -0.37 -11.80
C GLN A 16 -1.43 0.91 -11.09
N LEU A 17 -1.72 2.05 -11.72
CA LEU A 17 -1.53 3.36 -11.07
C LEU A 17 -2.36 3.43 -9.79
N PRO A 18 -1.85 4.08 -8.72
CA PRO A 18 -2.58 4.20 -7.46
C PRO A 18 -4.01 4.72 -7.66
N TYR A 19 -4.99 4.00 -7.08
CA TYR A 19 -6.42 4.34 -7.09
C TYR A 19 -7.09 4.38 -8.47
N SER A 20 -6.43 3.94 -9.55
CA SER A 20 -6.98 4.01 -10.91
C SER A 20 -8.18 3.08 -11.14
N ASP A 21 -8.37 2.09 -10.26
CA ASP A 21 -9.50 1.17 -10.23
C ASP A 21 -10.76 1.77 -9.56
N LEU A 22 -10.63 2.91 -8.90
CA LEU A 22 -11.70 3.49 -8.09
C LEU A 22 -12.57 4.47 -8.88
N THR A 23 -13.89 4.33 -8.71
CA THR A 23 -14.89 5.17 -9.36
C THR A 23 -15.85 5.77 -8.34
N ASN A 24 -16.45 6.91 -8.68
CA ASN A 24 -17.55 7.48 -7.90
C ASN A 24 -18.86 6.71 -8.11
N ALA A 25 -19.93 7.07 -7.39
CA ALA A 25 -21.24 6.43 -7.49
C ALA A 25 -21.87 6.45 -8.90
N LYS A 26 -21.33 7.27 -9.83
CA LYS A 26 -21.77 7.34 -11.23
C LYS A 26 -20.87 6.52 -12.17
N GLY A 27 -19.89 5.78 -11.65
CA GLY A 27 -18.96 4.96 -12.43
C GLY A 27 -17.84 5.74 -13.11
N ASN A 28 -17.66 7.03 -12.80
CA ASN A 28 -16.55 7.82 -13.36
C ASN A 28 -15.33 7.71 -12.47
N ALA A 29 -14.14 7.70 -13.08
CA ALA A 29 -12.87 7.76 -12.36
C ALA A 29 -12.84 8.97 -11.40
N LEU A 30 -12.22 8.78 -10.25
CA LEU A 30 -12.01 9.87 -9.30
C LEU A 30 -10.98 10.87 -9.85
N THR A 31 -11.19 12.15 -9.59
CA THR A 31 -10.18 13.17 -9.89
C THR A 31 -9.06 13.11 -8.86
N ASP A 32 -7.83 13.49 -9.24
CA ASP A 32 -6.68 13.54 -8.33
C ASP A 32 -6.98 14.33 -7.05
N THR A 33 -7.69 15.45 -7.17
CA THR A 33 -8.11 16.27 -6.03
C THR A 33 -9.07 15.55 -5.09
N ALA A 34 -9.98 14.73 -5.62
CA ALA A 34 -10.91 13.94 -4.82
C ALA A 34 -10.19 12.77 -4.14
N ILE A 35 -9.27 12.12 -4.84
CA ILE A 35 -8.39 11.07 -4.31
C ILE A 35 -7.58 11.64 -3.15
N MET A 36 -6.84 12.73 -3.36
CA MET A 36 -6.03 13.37 -2.32
C MET A 36 -6.88 13.74 -1.10
N ALA A 37 -8.05 14.34 -1.31
CA ALA A 37 -8.92 14.74 -0.20
C ALA A 37 -9.42 13.52 0.60
N ALA A 38 -9.80 12.42 -0.06
CA ALA A 38 -10.25 11.21 0.60
C ALA A 38 -9.11 10.47 1.32
N VAL A 39 -7.92 10.42 0.73
CA VAL A 39 -6.70 9.87 1.35
C VAL A 39 -6.35 10.65 2.62
N MET A 40 -6.35 11.98 2.56
CA MET A 40 -6.06 12.83 3.72
C MET A 40 -7.07 12.68 4.85
N ARG A 41 -8.31 12.28 4.54
CA ARG A 41 -9.35 11.95 5.54
C ARG A 41 -9.30 10.49 6.02
N GLY A 42 -8.44 9.65 5.45
CA GLY A 42 -8.39 8.22 5.76
C GLY A 42 -9.57 7.42 5.20
N GLU A 43 -10.33 7.99 4.26
CA GLU A 43 -11.51 7.36 3.63
C GLU A 43 -11.14 6.48 2.44
N LEU A 44 -9.91 6.62 1.93
CA LEU A 44 -9.44 5.92 0.75
C LEU A 44 -8.12 5.20 1.05
N GLN A 45 -8.10 3.90 0.80
CA GLN A 45 -6.89 3.08 0.82
C GLN A 45 -6.64 2.48 -0.57
N PRO A 46 -5.38 2.24 -0.95
CA PRO A 46 -5.07 1.63 -2.22
C PRO A 46 -5.55 0.18 -2.27
N THR A 47 -5.83 -0.30 -3.47
CA THR A 47 -6.24 -1.67 -3.74
C THR A 47 -5.02 -2.59 -3.86
N PHE A 48 -5.19 -3.82 -3.42
CA PHE A 48 -4.26 -4.93 -3.66
C PHE A 48 -5.01 -6.03 -4.41
N ARG A 49 -4.28 -6.90 -5.10
CA ARG A 49 -4.85 -8.08 -5.74
C ARG A 49 -5.49 -8.97 -4.67
N SER A 50 -6.55 -9.68 -5.04
CA SER A 50 -7.27 -10.58 -4.13
C SER A 50 -6.43 -11.76 -3.64
N ASP A 51 -5.39 -12.13 -4.38
CA ASP A 51 -4.42 -13.20 -4.10
C ASP A 51 -3.09 -12.66 -3.54
N ALA A 52 -3.00 -11.36 -3.22
CA ALA A 52 -1.80 -10.77 -2.64
C ALA A 52 -1.45 -11.45 -1.32
N GLN A 53 -0.15 -11.61 -1.06
CA GLN A 53 0.32 -12.23 0.18
C GLN A 53 -0.12 -11.39 1.39
N PRO A 54 -0.75 -11.98 2.42
CA PRO A 54 -1.28 -11.23 3.56
C PRO A 54 -0.24 -10.33 4.24
N TRP A 55 0.99 -10.82 4.39
CA TRP A 55 2.08 -10.06 5.00
C TRP A 55 2.40 -8.77 4.25
N LEU A 56 2.26 -8.76 2.91
CA LEU A 56 2.56 -7.60 2.08
C LEU A 56 1.47 -6.54 2.26
N VAL A 57 0.20 -6.96 2.25
CA VAL A 57 -0.95 -6.07 2.46
C VAL A 57 -0.89 -5.44 3.85
N ASP A 58 -0.63 -6.23 4.89
CA ASP A 58 -0.55 -5.73 6.26
C ASP A 58 0.61 -4.75 6.45
N PHE A 59 1.76 -5.07 5.86
CA PHE A 59 2.93 -4.19 5.91
C PHE A 59 2.67 -2.88 5.16
N ALA A 60 2.11 -2.93 3.96
CA ALA A 60 1.79 -1.74 3.19
C ALA A 60 0.74 -0.88 3.90
N LYS A 61 -0.28 -1.48 4.51
CA LYS A 61 -1.27 -0.79 5.37
C LYS A 61 -0.60 -0.06 6.54
N LYS A 62 0.38 -0.68 7.19
CA LYS A 62 1.17 -0.03 8.25
C LYS A 62 1.99 1.15 7.71
N CYS A 63 2.52 1.04 6.50
CA CYS A 63 3.25 2.14 5.86
C CYS A 63 2.35 3.34 5.54
N ILE A 64 1.07 3.12 5.20
CA ILE A 64 0.10 4.17 4.84
C ILE A 64 -0.81 4.61 5.98
N ASP A 65 -0.45 4.33 7.24
CA ASP A 65 -1.26 4.75 8.39
C ASP A 65 -1.50 6.27 8.36
N THR A 66 -2.71 6.71 8.68
CA THR A 66 -3.06 8.14 8.71
C THR A 66 -2.26 8.90 9.76
N ASP A 67 -1.91 8.25 10.88
CA ASP A 67 -1.01 8.80 11.88
C ASP A 67 0.45 8.48 11.49
N PRO A 68 1.28 9.50 11.19
CA PRO A 68 2.68 9.30 10.85
C PRO A 68 3.49 8.58 11.94
N LEU A 69 3.07 8.62 13.20
CA LEU A 69 3.76 7.97 14.32
C LEU A 69 3.55 6.45 14.36
N ASN A 70 2.50 5.94 13.71
CA ASN A 70 2.23 4.51 13.62
C ASN A 70 2.99 3.84 12.46
N ARG A 71 3.50 4.64 11.53
CA ARG A 71 4.27 4.15 10.38
C ARG A 71 5.64 3.64 10.84
N PRO A 72 6.17 2.57 10.24
CA PRO A 72 7.54 2.16 10.51
C PRO A 72 8.50 3.24 10.04
N THR A 73 9.63 3.36 10.73
CA THR A 73 10.79 4.08 10.18
C THR A 73 11.31 3.37 8.92
N ALA A 74 12.08 4.08 8.10
CA ALA A 74 12.73 3.46 6.94
C ALA A 74 13.63 2.27 7.31
N MET A 75 14.28 2.34 8.48
CA MET A 75 15.11 1.26 8.98
C MET A 75 14.28 0.02 9.36
N GLU A 76 13.16 0.21 10.07
CA GLU A 76 12.25 -0.89 10.42
C GLU A 76 11.61 -1.51 9.18
N ALA A 77 11.20 -0.68 8.21
CA ALA A 77 10.66 -1.13 6.93
C ALA A 77 11.66 -2.00 6.16
N ALA A 78 12.91 -1.52 6.02
CA ALA A 78 13.97 -2.27 5.34
C ALA A 78 14.31 -3.58 6.07
N TYR A 79 14.38 -3.55 7.41
CA TYR A 79 14.61 -4.73 8.23
C TYR A 79 13.50 -5.77 8.05
N PHE A 80 12.24 -5.36 8.13
CA PHE A 80 11.08 -6.22 7.93
C PHE A 80 11.13 -6.91 6.56
N LEU A 81 11.34 -6.14 5.48
CA LEU A 81 11.41 -6.70 4.13
C LEU A 81 12.57 -7.69 3.98
N ARG A 82 13.73 -7.40 4.58
CA ARG A 82 14.87 -8.33 4.58
C ARG A 82 14.51 -9.66 5.27
N MET A 83 13.80 -9.61 6.40
CA MET A 83 13.34 -10.81 7.09
C MET A 83 12.36 -11.60 6.24
N MET A 84 11.40 -10.93 5.59
CA MET A 84 10.44 -11.57 4.69
C MET A 84 11.12 -12.23 3.48
N LEU A 85 12.11 -11.56 2.87
CA LEU A 85 12.87 -12.12 1.76
C LEU A 85 13.63 -13.38 2.17
N VAL A 86 14.28 -13.37 3.34
CA VAL A 86 14.96 -14.56 3.86
C VAL A 86 13.98 -15.72 4.08
N GLU A 87 12.80 -15.43 4.63
CA GLU A 87 11.79 -16.46 4.87
C GLU A 87 11.22 -17.02 3.57
N LEU A 88 10.96 -16.16 2.57
CA LEU A 88 10.49 -16.59 1.25
C LEU A 88 11.55 -17.42 0.52
N MET A 89 12.84 -17.05 0.60
CA MET A 89 13.93 -17.80 -0.03
C MET A 89 14.11 -19.21 0.54
N LYS A 90 13.78 -19.45 1.82
CA LYS A 90 13.81 -20.80 2.40
C LYS A 90 12.75 -21.74 1.81
N ASN A 91 11.69 -21.17 1.23
CA ASN A 91 10.55 -21.90 0.69
C ASN A 91 10.60 -22.04 -0.84
N ILE A 92 11.73 -21.67 -1.47
CA ILE A 92 11.99 -21.92 -2.89
C ILE A 92 12.60 -23.32 -3.00
N PRO A 93 11.98 -24.26 -3.74
CA PRO A 93 12.48 -25.62 -3.90
C PRO A 93 13.80 -25.70 -4.68
#